data_AF-A0A4R8TW42-F1
#
_entry.id   AF-A0A4R8TW42-F1
#
_cell.length_a   1.000
_cell.length_b   1.000
_cell.length_c   1.000
_cell.angle_alpha   90.00
_cell.angle_beta   90.00
_cell.angle_gamma   90.00
#
_symmetry.space_group_name_H-M   'P 1'
#
loop_
_entity.id
_entity.type
_entity.pdbx_description
1 polymer ?
#
loop_
_entity_poly.entity_id
_entity_poly.type
_entity_poly.pdbx_seq_one_letter_code
_entity_poly.pdbx_strand_id
1 'polypeptide(L)'
;MAYDPTALEPTAEPILHDESGDVWHPLFRHECAFGPDVFEDVMMNLVKNPNINSSWLFRADILHDSDPAWDPSSVPVSPDEAAQGVQQQQPVPVAFRHYSNDRVLVRRLIPRNTRRDDPLDQTCMFASCTPDADSDANAGPGATARSLVVYLPHASSPDALPFYHPKVRGVAHLHEWDPARAVGTVSIHYLFFDEADFAVEKLVRTARMLLSVLYKHGQGRVAGYTKRVHHDVVIPQARFQDRYTRLKLKYAKELVETWAETTDPTKHVFEDLGIAAFLIELWAEMYRDVPFPGFVDIGCGNGLLVWLLVQEGYSGWGFDARARKSWAKYKTCHAGRDSLQRLVLLPDAVARPPPADGQEPALDLSQIHNGAFAKGTFIVSNHADELTPWTPILATLSESPFIMIPCCSHTLGGQKHRAPLPRDRTKSQSTYSCLVDWAAQIAEDCGWVVETEMLRIPSTRNTAMLGRRRTRDGQEVDIDGVIAKYGGTEGYFASAAKLTKTEKGH
;
A
#
# COMPACT_ATOMS: atom_id res chain seq x y z
N MET A 1 16.85 -26.04 0.26
CA MET A 1 17.23 -26.55 1.60
C MET A 1 16.24 -26.04 2.63
N ALA A 2 15.88 -26.85 3.64
CA ALA A 2 15.13 -26.35 4.79
C ALA A 2 15.97 -25.28 5.52
N TYR A 3 15.35 -24.25 6.08
CA TYR A 3 16.06 -23.21 6.80
C TYR A 3 16.44 -23.71 8.20
N ASP A 4 17.73 -24.04 8.39
CA ASP A 4 18.28 -24.41 9.69
C ASP A 4 19.71 -23.87 9.84
N PRO A 5 19.88 -22.61 10.30
CA PRO A 5 21.18 -21.97 10.36
C PRO A 5 22.05 -22.54 11.48
N THR A 6 23.33 -22.70 11.17
CA THR A 6 24.38 -23.06 12.12
C THR A 6 24.66 -21.87 13.03
N ALA A 7 24.60 -22.08 14.36
CA ALA A 7 25.02 -21.08 15.34
C ALA A 7 26.56 -20.98 15.35
N LEU A 8 27.08 -19.77 15.55
CA LEU A 8 28.51 -19.50 15.66
C LEU A 8 28.83 -19.09 17.09
N GLU A 9 29.93 -19.62 17.63
CA GLU A 9 30.36 -19.37 19.01
C GLU A 9 31.05 -17.99 19.13
N PRO A 10 30.89 -17.28 20.27
CA PRO A 10 31.49 -15.96 20.47
C PRO A 10 33.02 -15.95 20.51
N THR A 11 33.67 -17.11 20.64
CA THR A 11 35.14 -17.25 20.68
C THR A 11 35.77 -17.48 19.30
N ALA A 12 34.98 -17.51 18.22
CA ALA A 12 35.52 -17.56 16.87
C ALA A 12 36.27 -16.25 16.54
N GLU A 13 37.40 -16.34 15.85
CA GLU A 13 38.08 -15.14 15.33
C GLU A 13 37.10 -14.29 14.52
N PRO A 14 37.09 -12.95 14.68
CA PRO A 14 36.18 -12.08 13.95
C PRO A 14 36.38 -12.24 12.44
N ILE A 15 35.31 -12.62 11.73
CA ILE A 15 35.34 -12.73 10.27
C ILE A 15 35.44 -11.34 9.61
N LEU A 16 34.90 -10.33 10.30
CA LEU A 16 34.91 -8.93 9.87
C LEU A 16 35.93 -8.16 10.71
N HIS A 17 36.92 -7.55 10.06
CA HIS A 17 37.93 -6.72 10.69
C HIS A 17 37.61 -5.24 10.43
N ASP A 18 36.97 -4.61 11.41
CA ASP A 18 36.69 -3.18 11.40
C ASP A 18 37.99 -2.37 11.59
N GLU A 19 38.24 -1.37 10.74
CA GLU A 19 39.46 -0.54 10.83
C GLU A 19 39.52 0.30 12.12
N SER A 20 38.37 0.57 12.75
CA SER A 20 38.30 1.25 14.05
C SER A 20 38.74 0.38 15.23
N GLY A 21 38.87 -0.95 15.02
CA GLY A 21 39.14 -1.93 16.06
C GLY A 21 37.90 -2.49 16.76
N ASP A 22 36.69 -2.07 16.34
CA ASP A 22 35.44 -2.64 16.84
C ASP A 22 35.30 -4.13 16.47
N VAL A 23 34.78 -4.92 17.40
CA VAL A 23 34.65 -6.38 17.25
C VAL A 23 33.23 -6.74 16.82
N TRP A 24 33.11 -7.34 15.63
CA TRP A 24 31.85 -7.82 15.08
C TRP A 24 31.69 -9.32 15.35
N HIS A 25 30.60 -9.67 16.02
CA HIS A 25 30.37 -11.03 16.50
C HIS A 25 29.46 -11.80 15.55
N PRO A 26 29.91 -12.92 14.96
CA PRO A 26 29.05 -13.80 14.18
C PRO A 26 28.03 -14.51 15.09
N LEU A 27 26.75 -14.54 14.69
CA LEU A 27 25.71 -15.29 15.43
C LEU A 27 25.25 -16.54 14.69
N PHE A 28 24.98 -16.41 13.39
CA PHE A 28 24.43 -17.49 12.58
C PHE A 28 24.98 -17.48 11.16
N ARG A 29 25.12 -18.67 10.57
CA ARG A 29 25.47 -18.89 9.16
C ARG A 29 24.53 -19.92 8.53
N HIS A 30 24.25 -19.75 7.23
CA HIS A 30 23.44 -20.69 6.46
C HIS A 30 23.93 -20.77 5.01
N GLU A 31 23.93 -21.96 4.43
CA GLU A 31 24.25 -22.17 3.01
C GLU A 31 23.15 -21.59 2.09
N CYS A 32 23.53 -21.08 0.94
CA CYS A 32 22.61 -20.50 -0.03
C CYS A 32 23.01 -20.84 -1.46
N ALA A 33 22.06 -20.71 -2.37
CA ALA A 33 22.21 -21.01 -3.79
C ALA A 33 22.18 -19.75 -4.68
N PHE A 34 22.31 -18.57 -4.07
CA PHE A 34 22.25 -17.29 -4.77
C PHE A 34 23.60 -16.58 -4.72
N GLY A 35 23.99 -16.00 -5.85
CA GLY A 35 25.23 -15.23 -5.99
C GLY A 35 25.12 -13.77 -5.51
N PRO A 36 26.21 -12.99 -5.65
CA PRO A 36 26.31 -11.62 -5.13
C PRO A 36 25.18 -10.69 -5.60
N ASP A 37 24.82 -10.70 -6.89
CA ASP A 37 23.78 -9.83 -7.46
C ASP A 37 22.42 -10.01 -6.76
N VAL A 38 22.03 -11.27 -6.51
CA VAL A 38 20.77 -11.58 -5.83
C VAL A 38 20.83 -11.18 -4.35
N PHE A 39 21.98 -11.35 -3.71
CA PHE A 39 22.19 -10.89 -2.33
C PHE A 39 22.03 -9.37 -2.24
N GLU A 40 22.70 -8.62 -3.11
CA GLU A 40 22.62 -7.16 -3.17
C GLU A 40 21.19 -6.68 -3.44
N ASP A 41 20.50 -7.26 -4.44
CA ASP A 41 19.11 -6.97 -4.77
C ASP A 41 18.16 -7.17 -3.57
N VAL A 42 18.34 -8.29 -2.86
CA VAL A 42 17.53 -8.60 -1.68
C VAL A 42 17.82 -7.60 -0.56
N MET A 43 19.09 -7.33 -0.28
CA MET A 43 19.48 -6.37 0.75
C MET A 43 18.98 -4.96 0.44
N MET A 44 19.13 -4.49 -0.80
CA MET A 44 18.58 -3.22 -1.25
C MET A 44 17.05 -3.16 -1.09
N ASN A 45 16.34 -4.25 -1.39
CA ASN A 45 14.91 -4.33 -1.14
C ASN A 45 14.56 -4.26 0.36
N LEU A 46 15.36 -4.88 1.25
CA LEU A 46 15.19 -4.80 2.71
C LEU A 46 15.58 -3.43 3.28
N VAL A 47 16.51 -2.72 2.64
CA VAL A 47 16.86 -1.33 2.94
C VAL A 47 15.66 -0.42 2.67
N LYS A 48 15.05 -0.55 1.49
CA LYS A 48 13.89 0.26 1.06
C LYS A 48 12.58 -0.13 1.75
N ASN A 49 12.41 -1.41 2.14
CA ASN A 49 11.16 -1.94 2.68
C ASN A 49 11.40 -2.61 4.06
N PRO A 50 11.70 -1.82 5.11
CA PRO A 50 12.02 -2.37 6.43
C PRO A 50 10.84 -3.08 7.09
N ASN A 51 9.61 -2.84 6.62
CA ASN A 51 8.40 -3.52 7.07
C ASN A 51 8.40 -5.03 6.78
N ILE A 52 9.30 -5.51 5.91
CA ILE A 52 9.54 -6.94 5.67
C ILE A 52 10.24 -7.58 6.87
N ASN A 53 11.18 -6.85 7.51
CA ASN A 53 11.93 -7.32 8.68
C ASN A 53 11.20 -7.04 10.00
N SER A 54 10.36 -6.00 10.06
CA SER A 54 9.67 -5.62 11.30
C SER A 54 8.26 -5.12 11.02
N SER A 55 7.26 -5.77 11.61
CA SER A 55 5.87 -5.32 11.54
C SER A 55 5.63 -3.99 12.27
N TRP A 56 6.58 -3.52 13.09
CA TRP A 56 6.53 -2.22 13.75
C TRP A 56 6.90 -1.06 12.84
N LEU A 57 7.59 -1.34 11.74
CA LEU A 57 8.02 -0.34 10.77
C LEU A 57 6.99 -0.19 9.65
N PHE A 58 6.79 1.06 9.22
CA PHE A 58 5.84 1.41 8.18
C PHE A 58 6.53 1.50 6.82
N ARG A 59 7.64 2.25 6.74
CA ARG A 59 8.51 2.40 5.57
C ARG A 59 9.91 2.88 5.98
N ALA A 60 10.78 3.06 4.99
CA ALA A 60 12.03 3.80 5.12
C ALA A 60 12.08 4.95 4.12
N ASP A 61 12.46 6.15 4.55
CA ASP A 61 12.74 7.29 3.68
C ASP A 61 14.26 7.36 3.43
N ILE A 62 14.71 7.39 2.17
CA ILE A 62 16.14 7.45 1.84
C ILE A 62 16.58 8.92 1.88
N LEU A 63 17.34 9.31 2.91
CA LEU A 63 17.80 10.68 3.14
C LEU A 63 19.09 11.01 2.38
N HIS A 64 19.89 9.99 2.10
CA HIS A 64 21.14 10.07 1.34
C HIS A 64 21.39 8.76 0.60
N ASP A 65 21.98 8.87 -0.58
CA ASP A 65 22.49 7.75 -1.35
C ASP A 65 23.72 8.23 -2.11
N SER A 66 24.82 7.47 -2.04
CA SER A 66 26.05 7.78 -2.75
C SER A 66 25.97 7.45 -4.25
N ASP A 67 24.90 6.80 -4.69
CA ASP A 67 24.63 6.55 -6.10
C ASP A 67 24.42 7.88 -6.86
N PRO A 68 25.23 8.21 -7.87
CA PRO A 68 25.09 9.44 -8.64
C PRO A 68 23.74 9.61 -9.35
N ALA A 69 23.01 8.51 -9.57
CA ALA A 69 21.69 8.53 -10.18
C ALA A 69 20.54 8.78 -9.18
N TRP A 70 20.83 8.87 -7.88
CA TRP A 70 19.81 9.10 -6.86
C TRP A 70 19.27 10.54 -6.90
N ASP A 71 17.94 10.66 -6.80
CA ASP A 71 17.24 11.94 -6.75
C ASP A 71 16.59 12.15 -5.36
N PRO A 72 17.04 13.19 -4.60
CA PRO A 72 16.48 13.53 -3.30
C PRO A 72 15.04 14.06 -3.36
N SER A 73 14.51 14.42 -4.54
CA SER A 73 13.15 14.99 -4.69
C SER A 73 12.03 14.05 -4.23
N SER A 74 12.34 12.76 -4.06
CA SER A 74 11.42 11.71 -3.60
C SER A 74 11.19 11.70 -2.08
N VAL A 75 11.99 12.42 -1.30
CA VAL A 75 11.86 12.47 0.16
C VAL A 75 10.76 13.47 0.55
N PRO A 76 9.72 13.06 1.31
CA PRO A 76 8.78 14.01 1.88
C PRO A 76 9.52 14.91 2.87
N VAL A 77 9.54 16.20 2.59
CA VAL A 77 10.08 17.20 3.52
C VAL A 77 8.90 17.76 4.30
N SER A 78 8.89 17.59 5.63
CA SER A 78 7.91 18.28 6.45
C SER A 78 8.14 19.80 6.40
N PRO A 79 7.10 20.64 6.57
CA PRO A 79 7.26 22.09 6.55
C PRO A 79 8.30 22.60 7.57
N ASP A 80 8.40 21.93 8.71
CA ASP A 80 9.37 22.25 9.77
C ASP A 80 10.82 21.88 9.38
N GLU A 81 11.03 20.77 8.66
CA GLU A 81 12.34 20.38 8.12
C GLU A 81 12.78 21.27 6.96
N ALA A 82 11.83 21.75 6.15
CA ALA A 82 12.10 22.73 5.10
C ALA A 82 12.58 24.06 5.69
N ALA A 83 12.03 24.46 6.86
CA ALA A 83 12.41 25.68 7.57
C ALA A 83 13.74 25.57 8.32
N GLN A 84 14.11 24.36 8.78
CA GLN A 84 15.41 24.08 9.42
C GLN A 84 16.53 23.75 8.41
N GLY A 85 16.18 23.65 7.13
CA GLY A 85 17.04 23.09 6.09
C GLY A 85 17.13 21.57 6.23
N VAL A 86 17.01 20.83 5.13
CA VAL A 86 17.30 19.40 5.13
C VAL A 86 18.78 19.24 5.47
N GLN A 87 19.11 19.05 6.74
CA GLN A 87 20.41 18.53 7.11
C GLN A 87 20.46 17.13 6.53
N GLN A 88 21.09 16.97 5.36
CA GLN A 88 21.49 15.67 4.85
C GLN A 88 22.30 15.02 5.97
N GLN A 89 21.69 14.06 6.65
CA GLN A 89 22.39 13.39 7.72
C GLN A 89 23.57 12.64 7.11
N GLN A 90 24.76 12.97 7.61
CA GLN A 90 25.97 12.37 7.09
C GLN A 90 25.99 10.88 7.44
N PRO A 91 26.47 10.02 6.54
CA PRO A 91 26.66 8.61 6.86
C PRO A 91 27.59 8.44 8.06
N VAL A 92 27.29 7.48 8.93
CA VAL A 92 28.23 7.02 9.95
C VAL A 92 29.37 6.30 9.23
N PRO A 93 30.62 6.76 9.36
CA PRO A 93 31.75 6.15 8.66
C PRO A 93 32.04 4.77 9.24
N VAL A 94 32.27 3.80 8.37
CA VAL A 94 32.74 2.46 8.71
C VAL A 94 33.55 1.91 7.52
N ALA A 95 34.63 1.20 7.84
CA ALA A 95 35.51 0.57 6.85
C ALA A 95 35.95 -0.79 7.38
N PHE A 96 36.05 -1.76 6.49
CA PHE A 96 36.48 -3.11 6.83
C PHE A 96 37.72 -3.46 6.02
N ARG A 97 38.68 -4.10 6.66
CA ARG A 97 39.92 -4.54 6.01
C ARG A 97 39.59 -5.43 4.81
N HIS A 98 40.22 -5.14 3.67
CA HIS A 98 40.04 -5.85 2.39
C HIS A 98 38.70 -5.61 1.66
N TYR A 99 37.80 -4.76 2.18
CA TYR A 99 36.56 -4.40 1.50
C TYR A 99 36.66 -3.02 0.86
N SER A 100 36.08 -2.90 -0.34
CA SER A 100 35.79 -1.61 -0.99
C SER A 100 34.35 -1.22 -0.69
N ASN A 101 34.12 0.02 -0.27
CA ASN A 101 32.77 0.55 -0.05
C ASN A 101 32.17 0.95 -1.41
N ASP A 102 31.15 0.22 -1.84
CA ASP A 102 30.55 0.36 -3.18
C ASP A 102 29.41 1.38 -3.19
N ARG A 103 28.58 1.38 -2.13
CA ARG A 103 27.43 2.29 -2.00
C ARG A 103 27.09 2.54 -0.53
N VAL A 104 26.76 3.79 -0.20
CA VAL A 104 26.37 4.18 1.15
C VAL A 104 25.05 4.94 1.10
N LEU A 105 24.10 4.52 1.92
CA LEU A 105 22.80 5.16 2.07
C LEU A 105 22.59 5.59 3.52
N VAL A 106 21.79 6.63 3.73
CA VAL A 106 21.17 6.93 5.02
C VAL A 106 19.67 6.83 4.85
N ARG A 107 19.03 5.99 5.66
CA ARG A 107 17.59 5.83 5.69
C ARG A 107 17.01 6.29 7.02
N ARG A 108 15.81 6.86 6.98
CA ARG A 108 14.97 7.10 8.15
C ARG A 108 13.94 5.99 8.28
N LEU A 109 14.01 5.21 9.35
CA LEU A 109 13.01 4.21 9.69
C LEU A 109 11.78 4.88 10.30
N ILE A 110 10.63 4.76 9.62
CA ILE A 110 9.37 5.35 10.08
C ILE A 110 8.53 4.30 10.83
N PRO A 111 8.23 4.47 12.12
CA PRO A 111 7.40 3.53 12.87
C PRO A 111 5.92 3.64 12.49
N ARG A 112 5.19 2.52 12.61
CA ARG A 112 3.72 2.50 12.42
C ARG A 112 2.95 3.23 13.53
N ASN A 113 3.57 3.41 14.68
CA ASN A 113 3.00 4.09 15.83
C ASN A 113 3.98 5.14 16.35
N THR A 114 3.90 6.33 15.77
CA THR A 114 4.71 7.50 16.13
C THR A 114 4.40 8.06 17.53
N ARG A 115 3.37 7.57 18.23
CA ARG A 115 3.14 7.90 19.65
C ARG A 115 3.98 7.05 20.61
N ARG A 116 4.51 5.93 20.13
CA ARG A 116 5.26 4.97 20.95
C ARG A 116 6.74 5.00 20.63
N ASP A 117 7.08 5.06 19.36
CA ASP A 117 8.46 5.03 18.90
C ASP A 117 8.74 6.25 18.03
N ASP A 118 9.96 6.77 18.16
CA ASP A 118 10.48 7.82 17.30
C ASP A 118 11.05 7.23 16.00
N PRO A 119 11.10 8.02 14.91
CA PRO A 119 11.91 7.69 13.74
C PRO A 119 13.39 7.47 14.13
N LEU A 120 14.05 6.54 13.44
CA LEU A 120 15.47 6.24 13.64
C LEU A 120 16.20 6.33 12.31
N ASP A 121 17.18 7.21 12.24
CA ASP A 121 18.09 7.27 11.10
C ASP A 121 19.15 6.18 11.19
N GLN A 122 19.53 5.63 10.05
CA GLN A 122 20.40 4.46 9.97
C GLN A 122 21.21 4.49 8.68
N THR A 123 22.53 4.36 8.81
CA THR A 123 23.43 4.15 7.66
C THR A 123 23.34 2.71 7.18
N CYS A 124 23.25 2.54 5.86
CA CYS A 124 23.31 1.25 5.18
C CYS A 124 24.48 1.28 4.20
N MET A 125 25.56 0.56 4.52
CA MET A 125 26.75 0.46 3.68
C MET A 125 26.74 -0.87 2.91
N PHE A 126 27.00 -0.81 1.61
CA PHE A 126 27.28 -1.95 0.74
C PHE A 126 28.76 -1.93 0.41
N ALA A 127 29.42 -3.08 0.57
CA ALA A 127 30.82 -3.25 0.29
C ALA A 127 31.09 -4.63 -0.30
N SER A 128 32.12 -4.73 -1.11
CA SER A 128 32.54 -5.98 -1.74
C SER A 128 34.04 -6.18 -1.58
N CYS A 129 34.43 -7.45 -1.59
CA CYS A 129 35.81 -7.88 -1.63
C CYS A 129 35.93 -8.97 -2.69
N THR A 130 36.74 -8.69 -3.70
CA THR A 130 37.33 -9.71 -4.57
C THR A 130 38.71 -9.99 -4.03
N PRO A 131 39.08 -11.26 -3.77
CA PRO A 131 40.44 -11.58 -3.34
C PRO A 131 41.43 -11.02 -4.36
N ASP A 132 42.38 -10.20 -3.89
CA ASP A 132 43.47 -9.72 -4.71
C ASP A 132 44.23 -10.93 -5.27
N ALA A 133 44.61 -10.87 -6.54
CA ALA A 133 45.47 -11.86 -7.19
C ALA A 133 46.85 -12.00 -6.51
N ASP A 134 47.17 -11.15 -5.53
CA ASP A 134 48.49 -11.03 -4.89
C ASP A 134 48.55 -11.53 -3.42
N SER A 135 47.46 -11.99 -2.82
CA SER A 135 47.50 -12.66 -1.50
C SER A 135 47.25 -14.16 -1.63
N ASP A 136 48.32 -14.93 -1.45
CA ASP A 136 48.45 -16.39 -1.54
C ASP A 136 48.67 -16.97 -2.95
N ALA A 137 49.94 -17.14 -3.31
CA ALA A 137 50.40 -18.02 -4.41
C ALA A 137 49.99 -19.50 -4.23
N ASN A 138 49.26 -19.85 -3.16
CA ASN A 138 48.67 -21.15 -2.88
C ASN A 138 47.12 -21.13 -2.89
N ALA A 139 46.46 -20.00 -3.13
CA ALA A 139 45.02 -19.96 -3.33
C ALA A 139 44.72 -20.55 -4.71
N GLY A 140 44.10 -21.73 -4.74
CA GLY A 140 43.70 -22.40 -5.97
C GLY A 140 42.77 -21.55 -6.84
N PRO A 141 42.54 -21.96 -8.11
CA PRO A 141 41.70 -21.21 -9.04
C PRO A 141 40.23 -21.25 -8.59
N GLY A 142 39.81 -20.26 -7.80
CA GLY A 142 38.46 -20.20 -7.21
C GLY A 142 38.34 -19.22 -6.04
N ALA A 143 38.81 -17.99 -6.21
CA ALA A 143 38.72 -16.94 -5.21
C ALA A 143 37.25 -16.70 -4.77
N THR A 144 36.96 -16.88 -3.48
CA THR A 144 35.63 -16.64 -2.89
C THR A 144 35.29 -15.16 -2.94
N ALA A 145 34.24 -14.78 -3.66
CA ALA A 145 33.74 -13.40 -3.66
C ALA A 145 32.99 -13.12 -2.36
N ARG A 146 33.18 -11.94 -1.77
CA ARG A 146 32.48 -11.53 -0.54
C ARG A 146 31.70 -10.25 -0.77
N SER A 147 30.47 -10.22 -0.24
CA SER A 147 29.59 -9.06 -0.26
C SER A 147 29.07 -8.79 1.15
N LEU A 148 29.18 -7.56 1.59
CA LEU A 148 28.91 -7.14 2.96
C LEU A 148 27.91 -5.98 2.94
N VAL A 149 26.85 -6.11 3.74
CA VAL A 149 25.90 -5.03 3.99
C VAL A 149 25.80 -4.75 5.48
N VAL A 150 26.03 -3.50 5.87
CA VAL A 150 26.08 -3.09 7.29
C VAL A 150 25.04 -2.03 7.58
N TYR A 151 24.26 -2.24 8.65
CA TYR A 151 23.28 -1.32 9.19
C TYR A 151 23.79 -0.71 10.49
N LEU A 152 24.00 0.61 10.51
CA LEU A 152 24.47 1.36 11.66
C LEU A 152 23.40 2.36 12.11
N PRO A 153 22.63 2.10 13.19
CA PRO A 153 21.69 3.07 13.73
C PRO A 153 22.41 4.34 14.19
N HIS A 154 21.81 5.50 13.93
CA HIS A 154 22.31 6.81 14.37
C HIS A 154 21.89 7.04 15.82
N ALA A 155 22.47 6.25 16.73
CA ALA A 155 22.18 6.30 18.16
C ALA A 155 23.47 6.12 18.97
N SER A 156 23.65 6.95 19.99
CA SER A 156 24.85 6.93 20.85
C SER A 156 24.76 5.98 22.04
N SER A 157 23.58 5.43 22.33
CA SER A 157 23.34 4.57 23.49
C SER A 157 22.20 3.57 23.23
N PRO A 158 22.13 2.46 23.98
CA PRO A 158 21.06 1.48 23.84
C PRO A 158 19.66 2.01 24.24
N ASP A 159 19.61 3.09 25.02
CA ASP A 159 18.34 3.73 25.44
C ASP A 159 17.81 4.75 24.43
N ALA A 160 18.68 5.24 23.53
CA ALA A 160 18.28 6.06 22.39
C ALA A 160 17.65 5.23 21.25
N LEU A 161 17.72 3.90 21.32
CA LEU A 161 17.15 3.01 20.30
C LEU A 161 15.65 2.75 20.53
N PRO A 162 14.79 2.96 19.52
CA PRO A 162 13.37 2.63 19.61
C PRO A 162 13.12 1.13 19.81
N PHE A 163 11.92 0.79 20.30
CA PHE A 163 11.57 -0.59 20.66
C PHE A 163 11.67 -1.58 19.49
N TYR A 164 11.45 -1.09 18.26
CA TYR A 164 11.45 -1.90 17.05
C TYR A 164 12.86 -2.28 16.57
N HIS A 165 13.92 -1.66 17.10
CA HIS A 165 15.31 -1.93 16.70
C HIS A 165 15.98 -2.87 17.73
N PRO A 166 16.83 -3.83 17.31
CA PRO A 166 17.67 -4.58 18.26
C PRO A 166 18.61 -3.61 19.01
N LYS A 167 18.83 -3.82 20.30
CA LYS A 167 19.74 -3.00 21.12
C LYS A 167 21.21 -3.34 20.82
N VAL A 168 21.68 -2.96 19.63
CA VAL A 168 23.05 -3.20 19.13
C VAL A 168 23.55 -1.94 18.40
N ARG A 169 24.86 -1.72 18.39
CA ARG A 169 25.52 -0.62 17.65
C ARG A 169 25.53 -0.84 16.15
N GLY A 170 25.40 -2.08 15.70
CA GLY A 170 25.41 -2.40 14.27
C GLY A 170 24.94 -3.82 13.96
N VAL A 171 24.44 -3.99 12.74
CA VAL A 171 24.05 -5.30 12.19
C VAL A 171 24.71 -5.48 10.82
N ALA A 172 25.52 -6.52 10.66
CA ALA A 172 26.17 -6.84 9.39
C ALA A 172 25.62 -8.14 8.79
N HIS A 173 25.41 -8.15 7.48
CA HIS A 173 25.02 -9.32 6.70
C HIS A 173 26.15 -9.60 5.71
N LEU A 174 26.78 -10.75 5.84
CA LEU A 174 27.90 -11.17 5.01
C LEU A 174 27.46 -12.31 4.09
N HIS A 175 27.74 -12.17 2.80
CA HIS A 175 27.60 -13.20 1.79
C HIS A 175 28.98 -13.61 1.28
N GLU A 176 29.22 -14.90 1.20
CA GLU A 176 30.43 -15.50 0.63
C GLU A 176 30.01 -16.43 -0.51
N TRP A 177 30.64 -16.31 -1.68
CA TRP A 177 30.28 -17.05 -2.88
C TRP A 177 31.49 -17.74 -3.50
N ASP A 178 31.39 -19.06 -3.70
CA ASP A 178 32.31 -19.84 -4.49
C ASP A 178 31.78 -19.93 -5.94
N PRO A 179 32.34 -19.15 -6.88
CA PRO A 179 31.87 -19.16 -8.26
C PRO A 179 32.16 -20.48 -8.99
N ALA A 180 33.18 -21.23 -8.58
CA ALA A 180 33.54 -22.50 -9.21
C ALA A 180 32.53 -23.61 -8.88
N ARG A 181 31.98 -23.58 -7.66
CA ARG A 181 30.97 -24.54 -7.20
C ARG A 181 29.53 -24.05 -7.31
N ALA A 182 29.32 -22.77 -7.59
CA ALA A 182 28.02 -22.11 -7.56
C ALA A 182 27.27 -22.33 -6.23
N VAL A 183 28.01 -22.23 -5.11
CA VAL A 183 27.47 -22.33 -3.75
C VAL A 183 27.93 -21.12 -2.95
N GLY A 184 27.08 -20.66 -2.03
CA GLY A 184 27.44 -19.56 -1.15
C GLY A 184 26.96 -19.78 0.27
N THR A 185 27.32 -18.85 1.14
CA THR A 185 26.81 -18.79 2.50
C THR A 185 26.43 -17.37 2.87
N VAL A 186 25.37 -17.23 3.66
CA VAL A 186 24.99 -15.96 4.30
C VAL A 186 25.20 -16.07 5.81
N SER A 187 25.69 -15.01 6.43
CA SER A 187 25.86 -14.93 7.88
C SER A 187 25.42 -13.56 8.41
N ILE A 188 25.02 -13.53 9.67
CA ILE A 188 24.63 -12.30 10.38
C ILE A 188 25.54 -12.07 11.58
N HIS A 189 25.97 -10.82 11.74
CA HIS A 189 26.91 -10.39 12.77
C HIS A 189 26.35 -9.17 13.48
N TYR A 190 26.62 -9.05 14.78
CA TYR A 190 26.28 -7.87 15.57
C TYR A 190 27.52 -7.18 16.09
N LEU A 191 27.44 -5.85 16.12
CA LEU A 191 28.29 -5.02 16.94
C LEU A 191 27.50 -4.66 18.21
N PHE A 192 27.85 -5.25 19.35
CA PHE A 192 27.11 -5.05 20.60
C PHE A 192 27.49 -3.75 21.32
N PHE A 193 26.63 -3.27 22.22
CA PHE A 193 27.00 -2.22 23.19
C PHE A 193 27.79 -2.82 24.35
N ASP A 194 27.39 -4.01 24.81
CA ASP A 194 28.08 -4.81 25.82
C ASP A 194 28.27 -6.23 25.30
N GLU A 195 29.47 -6.80 25.44
CA GLU A 195 29.79 -8.18 25.06
C GLU A 195 28.87 -9.22 25.73
N ALA A 196 28.37 -8.92 26.94
CA ALA A 196 27.41 -9.77 27.63
C ALA A 196 26.07 -9.91 26.88
N ASP A 197 25.74 -8.98 25.98
CA ASP A 197 24.50 -8.99 25.20
C ASP A 197 24.43 -10.15 24.20
N PHE A 198 25.56 -10.81 23.90
CA PHE A 198 25.60 -12.00 23.04
C PHE A 198 24.64 -13.11 23.52
N ALA A 199 24.49 -13.25 24.83
CA ALA A 199 23.63 -14.26 25.44
C ALA A 199 22.15 -13.85 25.53
N VAL A 200 21.79 -12.61 25.14
CA VAL A 200 20.41 -12.11 25.26
C VAL A 200 19.52 -12.78 24.22
N GLU A 201 18.63 -13.66 24.69
CA GLU A 201 17.73 -14.48 23.85
C GLU A 201 16.94 -13.66 22.82
N LYS A 202 16.47 -12.46 23.19
CA LYS A 202 15.75 -11.57 22.28
C LYS A 202 16.61 -11.16 21.08
N LEU A 203 17.89 -10.84 21.29
CA LEU A 203 18.82 -10.43 20.24
C LEU A 203 19.15 -11.61 19.31
N VAL A 204 19.43 -12.77 19.90
CA VAL A 204 19.67 -14.03 19.18
C VAL A 204 18.48 -14.40 18.28
N ARG A 205 17.26 -14.32 18.82
CA ARG A 205 16.03 -14.58 18.05
C ARG A 205 15.84 -13.58 16.92
N THR A 206 16.11 -12.30 17.15
CA THR A 206 16.06 -11.27 16.10
C THR A 206 17.09 -11.55 15.01
N ALA A 207 18.31 -11.96 15.35
CA ALA A 207 19.35 -12.28 14.36
C ALA A 207 18.92 -13.45 13.47
N ARG A 208 18.42 -14.53 14.08
CA ARG A 208 17.89 -15.71 13.36
C ARG A 208 16.72 -15.35 12.45
N MET A 209 15.87 -14.41 12.85
CA MET A 209 14.76 -13.92 12.04
C MET A 209 15.26 -13.11 10.84
N LEU A 210 16.17 -12.15 11.04
CA LEU A 210 16.73 -11.33 9.95
C LEU A 210 17.42 -12.19 8.89
N LEU A 211 18.25 -13.15 9.34
CA LEU A 211 18.90 -14.12 8.43
C LEU A 211 17.87 -14.99 7.68
N SER A 212 16.77 -15.36 8.33
CA SER A 212 15.69 -16.15 7.71
C SER A 212 14.99 -15.37 6.59
N VAL A 213 14.74 -14.09 6.81
CA VAL A 213 14.13 -13.21 5.81
C VAL A 213 15.06 -13.07 4.61
N LEU A 214 16.34 -12.75 4.83
CA LEU A 214 17.35 -12.68 3.76
C LEU A 214 17.38 -13.98 2.95
N TYR A 215 17.55 -15.13 3.60
CA TYR A 215 17.61 -16.44 2.94
C TYR A 215 16.35 -16.74 2.13
N LYS A 216 15.15 -16.54 2.70
CA LYS A 216 13.88 -16.81 2.02
C LYS A 216 13.70 -15.93 0.77
N HIS A 217 14.07 -14.66 0.87
CA HIS A 217 13.96 -13.73 -0.25
C HIS A 217 14.96 -14.04 -1.36
N GLY A 218 16.21 -14.37 -1.02
CA GLY A 218 17.23 -14.80 -1.99
C GLY A 218 16.84 -16.11 -2.69
N GLN A 219 16.39 -17.12 -1.93
CA GLN A 219 15.91 -18.38 -2.53
C GLN A 219 14.66 -18.19 -3.38
N GLY A 220 13.74 -17.32 -2.96
CA GLY A 220 12.56 -16.98 -3.75
C GLY A 220 12.94 -16.39 -5.11
N ARG A 221 13.93 -15.50 -5.17
CA ARG A 221 14.45 -14.91 -6.41
C ARG A 221 15.03 -15.98 -7.34
N VAL A 222 15.87 -16.87 -6.82
CA VAL A 222 16.43 -18.00 -7.60
C VAL A 222 15.33 -18.94 -8.11
N ALA A 223 14.28 -19.15 -7.33
CA ALA A 223 13.11 -19.93 -7.73
C ALA A 223 12.16 -19.20 -8.72
N GLY A 224 12.53 -18.01 -9.20
CA GLY A 224 11.73 -17.25 -10.16
C GLY A 224 10.55 -16.49 -9.56
N TYR A 225 10.60 -16.12 -8.27
CA TYR A 225 9.57 -15.29 -7.65
C TYR A 225 9.50 -13.92 -8.34
N THR A 226 8.34 -13.63 -8.93
CA THR A 226 8.00 -12.31 -9.46
C THR A 226 6.95 -11.64 -8.58
N LYS A 227 7.22 -10.40 -8.16
CA LYS A 227 6.24 -9.57 -7.45
C LYS A 227 5.04 -9.34 -8.38
N ARG A 228 3.84 -9.70 -7.93
CA ARG A 228 2.59 -9.56 -8.72
C ARG A 228 1.76 -8.34 -8.36
N VAL A 229 1.97 -7.81 -7.15
CA VAL A 229 1.22 -6.68 -6.60
C VAL A 229 2.17 -5.50 -6.54
N HIS A 230 1.82 -4.46 -7.29
CA HIS A 230 2.53 -3.18 -7.28
C HIS A 230 1.65 -2.18 -6.53
N HIS A 231 2.19 -1.64 -5.44
CA HIS A 231 1.58 -0.56 -4.69
C HIS A 231 2.21 0.76 -5.12
N ASP A 232 1.53 1.85 -4.79
CA ASP A 232 2.05 3.21 -4.88
C ASP A 232 2.31 3.65 -6.33
N VAL A 233 1.42 3.21 -7.24
CA VAL A 233 1.53 3.47 -8.69
C VAL A 233 0.79 4.72 -9.13
N VAL A 234 -0.25 5.12 -8.39
CA VAL A 234 -0.97 6.38 -8.60
C VAL A 234 -0.46 7.45 -7.62
N ILE A 235 -0.28 7.09 -6.34
CA ILE A 235 0.18 8.01 -5.30
C ILE A 235 1.45 7.45 -4.67
N PRO A 236 2.53 8.25 -4.54
CA PRO A 236 3.76 7.81 -3.88
C PRO A 236 3.52 7.33 -2.44
N GLN A 237 4.22 6.27 -2.05
CA GLN A 237 4.06 5.59 -0.75
C GLN A 237 4.07 6.57 0.42
N ALA A 238 5.06 7.45 0.44
CA ALA A 238 5.32 8.33 1.56
C ALA A 238 4.21 9.38 1.73
N ARG A 239 3.76 10.03 0.63
CA ARG A 239 2.61 10.96 0.63
C ARG A 239 1.35 10.30 1.22
N PHE A 240 1.01 9.09 0.73
CA PHE A 240 -0.12 8.34 1.25
C PHE A 240 0.03 8.02 2.74
N GLN A 241 1.18 7.49 3.14
CA GLN A 241 1.41 7.04 4.52
C GLN A 241 1.45 8.20 5.52
N ASP A 242 1.95 9.37 5.14
CA ASP A 242 1.97 10.56 5.98
C ASP A 242 0.56 11.11 6.17
N ARG A 243 -0.21 11.23 5.09
CA ARG A 243 -1.63 11.60 5.15
C ARG A 243 -2.42 10.63 6.03
N TYR A 244 -2.23 9.33 5.82
CA TYR A 244 -2.89 8.29 6.60
C TYR A 244 -2.52 8.35 8.09
N THR A 245 -1.24 8.56 8.42
CA THR A 245 -0.77 8.71 9.80
C THR A 245 -1.40 9.92 10.47
N ARG A 246 -1.45 11.07 9.79
CA ARG A 246 -2.11 12.29 10.29
C ARG A 246 -3.60 12.04 10.57
N LEU A 247 -4.32 11.44 9.61
CA LEU A 247 -5.74 11.11 9.77
C LEU A 247 -5.97 10.13 10.93
N LYS A 248 -5.12 9.10 11.05
CA LYS A 248 -5.16 8.13 12.14
C LYS A 248 -4.95 8.80 13.50
N LEU A 249 -3.96 9.69 13.63
CA LEU A 249 -3.69 10.43 14.86
C LEU A 249 -4.86 11.35 15.25
N LYS A 250 -5.51 11.96 14.25
CA LYS A 250 -6.61 12.91 14.43
C LYS A 250 -7.93 12.22 14.80
N TYR A 251 -8.28 11.12 14.12
CA TYR A 251 -9.64 10.58 14.17
C TYR A 251 -9.77 9.18 14.79
N ALA A 252 -8.76 8.32 14.66
CA ALA A 252 -8.97 6.87 14.87
C ALA A 252 -9.42 6.51 16.29
N LYS A 253 -8.87 7.17 17.33
CA LYS A 253 -9.20 6.87 18.72
C LYS A 253 -10.70 7.04 18.99
N GLU A 254 -11.24 8.23 18.69
CA GLU A 254 -12.63 8.54 18.96
C GLU A 254 -13.57 7.70 18.08
N LEU A 255 -13.25 7.52 16.79
CA LEU A 255 -14.06 6.73 15.86
C LEU A 255 -14.19 5.27 16.29
N VAL A 256 -13.12 4.66 16.80
CA VAL A 256 -13.15 3.29 17.33
C VAL A 256 -13.94 3.21 18.63
N GLU A 257 -13.74 4.15 19.55
CA GLU A 257 -14.43 4.17 20.86
C GLU A 257 -15.95 4.40 20.73
N THR A 258 -16.39 5.11 19.69
CA THR A 258 -17.79 5.52 19.49
C THR A 258 -18.46 4.85 18.30
N TRP A 259 -17.93 3.72 17.84
CA TRP A 259 -18.44 3.01 16.69
C TRP A 259 -19.88 2.54 16.90
N ALA A 260 -20.78 2.93 15.98
CA ALA A 260 -22.21 2.67 16.09
C ALA A 260 -22.69 1.41 15.35
N GLU A 261 -21.84 0.82 14.50
CA GLU A 261 -22.20 -0.37 13.71
C GLU A 261 -21.80 -1.66 14.44
N THR A 262 -22.38 -2.79 14.03
CA THR A 262 -22.07 -4.11 14.63
C THR A 262 -20.77 -4.73 14.11
N THR A 263 -20.17 -4.12 13.09
CA THR A 263 -18.93 -4.58 12.47
C THR A 263 -17.71 -4.19 13.30
N ASP A 264 -16.56 -4.83 13.05
CA ASP A 264 -15.31 -4.52 13.75
C ASP A 264 -14.84 -3.09 13.44
N PRO A 265 -14.81 -2.17 14.44
CA PRO A 265 -14.37 -0.80 14.22
C PRO A 265 -12.93 -0.72 13.74
N THR A 266 -12.06 -1.61 14.21
CA THR A 266 -10.64 -1.56 13.82
C THR A 266 -10.49 -1.87 12.34
N LYS A 267 -11.31 -2.76 11.77
CA LYS A 267 -11.28 -2.99 10.34
C LYS A 267 -11.80 -1.79 9.55
N HIS A 268 -13.01 -1.32 9.86
CA HIS A 268 -13.70 -0.33 9.02
C HIS A 268 -13.15 1.10 9.18
N VAL A 269 -12.78 1.51 10.40
CA VAL A 269 -12.21 2.84 10.62
C VAL A 269 -10.88 2.98 9.89
N PHE A 270 -9.98 1.99 10.00
CA PHE A 270 -8.67 2.06 9.32
C PHE A 270 -8.78 1.88 7.80
N GLU A 271 -9.79 1.16 7.31
CA GLU A 271 -10.12 1.08 5.88
C GLU A 271 -10.54 2.45 5.32
N ASP A 272 -11.54 3.11 5.92
CA ASP A 272 -12.03 4.42 5.47
C ASP A 272 -10.99 5.53 5.65
N LEU A 273 -10.18 5.50 6.72
CA LEU A 273 -9.06 6.44 6.88
C LEU A 273 -8.02 6.27 5.76
N GLY A 274 -7.76 5.04 5.32
CA GLY A 274 -6.85 4.78 4.21
C GLY A 274 -7.41 5.26 2.88
N ILE A 275 -8.69 5.00 2.60
CA ILE A 275 -9.35 5.49 1.38
C ILE A 275 -9.41 7.01 1.37
N ALA A 276 -9.75 7.65 2.49
CA ALA A 276 -9.71 9.10 2.63
C ALA A 276 -8.31 9.66 2.39
N ALA A 277 -7.26 9.03 2.93
CA ALA A 277 -5.89 9.45 2.68
C ALA A 277 -5.52 9.41 1.20
N PHE A 278 -5.89 8.33 0.51
CA PHE A 278 -5.67 8.17 -0.92
C PHE A 278 -6.40 9.25 -1.74
N LEU A 279 -7.70 9.45 -1.48
CA LEU A 279 -8.52 10.44 -2.17
C LEU A 279 -8.01 11.87 -1.98
N ILE A 280 -7.63 12.24 -0.75
CA ILE A 280 -7.09 13.57 -0.45
C ILE A 280 -5.80 13.83 -1.24
N GLU A 281 -4.87 12.87 -1.27
CA GLU A 281 -3.62 13.03 -2.01
C GLU A 281 -3.82 13.01 -3.53
N LEU A 282 -4.77 12.20 -4.02
CA LEU A 282 -5.17 12.18 -5.42
C LEU A 282 -5.77 13.52 -5.85
N TRP A 283 -6.69 14.06 -5.05
CA TRP A 283 -7.34 15.33 -5.36
C TRP A 283 -6.41 16.53 -5.22
N ALA A 284 -5.48 16.50 -4.27
CA ALA A 284 -4.42 17.52 -4.17
C ALA A 284 -3.55 17.60 -5.42
N GLU A 285 -3.40 16.50 -6.17
CA GLU A 285 -2.70 16.48 -7.45
C GLU A 285 -3.63 16.85 -8.62
N MET A 286 -4.81 16.25 -8.70
CA MET A 286 -5.76 16.50 -9.80
C MET A 286 -6.28 17.93 -9.85
N TYR A 287 -6.44 18.56 -8.69
CA TYR A 287 -7.06 19.87 -8.54
C TYR A 287 -6.10 20.88 -7.90
N ARG A 288 -4.79 20.75 -8.16
CA ARG A 288 -3.77 21.68 -7.66
C ARG A 288 -4.02 23.11 -8.15
N ASP A 289 -4.32 23.24 -9.44
CA ASP A 289 -4.40 24.53 -10.13
C ASP A 289 -5.84 24.93 -10.50
N VAL A 290 -6.82 24.12 -10.08
CA VAL A 290 -8.25 24.33 -10.39
C VAL A 290 -9.11 24.07 -9.15
N PRO A 291 -10.26 24.76 -9.00
CA PRO A 291 -11.15 24.51 -7.87
C PRO A 291 -11.66 23.07 -7.85
N PHE A 292 -11.71 22.46 -6.66
CA PHE A 292 -12.30 21.15 -6.47
C PHE A 292 -13.81 21.20 -6.79
N PRO A 293 -14.31 20.40 -7.74
CA PRO A 293 -15.71 20.47 -8.19
C PRO A 293 -16.71 19.86 -7.21
N GLY A 294 -16.21 19.19 -6.17
CA GLY A 294 -17.01 18.41 -5.23
C GLY A 294 -17.00 16.91 -5.55
N PHE A 295 -17.43 16.09 -4.60
CA PHE A 295 -17.58 14.65 -4.78
C PHE A 295 -18.99 14.14 -4.44
N VAL A 296 -19.29 12.95 -4.97
CA VAL A 296 -20.43 12.14 -4.55
C VAL A 296 -19.98 10.71 -4.26
N ASP A 297 -20.33 10.16 -3.10
CA ASP A 297 -20.11 8.74 -2.78
C ASP A 297 -21.41 7.95 -3.00
N ILE A 298 -21.42 7.10 -4.03
CA ILE A 298 -22.59 6.30 -4.40
C ILE A 298 -22.55 4.97 -3.64
N GLY A 299 -23.59 4.68 -2.84
CA GLY A 299 -23.58 3.54 -1.93
C GLY A 299 -22.67 3.77 -0.73
N CYS A 300 -22.79 4.94 -0.09
CA CYS A 300 -21.85 5.39 0.96
C CYS A 300 -21.93 4.59 2.28
N GLY A 301 -22.84 3.62 2.39
CA GLY A 301 -22.90 2.68 3.50
C GLY A 301 -23.02 3.37 4.87
N ASN A 302 -22.00 3.20 5.71
CA ASN A 302 -21.97 3.79 7.06
C ASN A 302 -21.77 5.34 7.03
N GLY A 303 -21.38 5.93 5.90
CA GLY A 303 -21.19 7.38 5.75
C GLY A 303 -19.92 7.95 6.38
N LEU A 304 -19.04 7.12 6.96
CA LEU A 304 -17.80 7.58 7.58
C LEU A 304 -16.85 8.23 6.57
N LEU A 305 -16.67 7.63 5.39
CA LEU A 305 -15.79 8.19 4.35
C LEU A 305 -16.24 9.60 3.94
N VAL A 306 -17.54 9.78 3.66
CA VAL A 306 -18.12 11.09 3.34
C VAL A 306 -17.85 12.10 4.45
N TRP A 307 -18.10 11.72 5.69
CA TRP A 307 -17.85 12.61 6.84
C TRP A 307 -16.37 12.97 6.97
N LEU A 308 -15.45 12.01 6.84
CA LEU A 308 -14.00 12.27 6.90
C LEU A 308 -13.57 13.30 5.85
N LEU A 309 -14.01 13.13 4.61
CA LEU A 309 -13.66 14.03 3.50
C LEU A 309 -14.22 15.44 3.73
N VAL A 310 -15.46 15.56 4.21
CA VAL A 310 -16.08 16.85 4.58
C VAL A 310 -15.33 17.51 5.74
N GLN A 311 -14.95 16.76 6.78
CA GLN A 311 -14.15 17.28 7.89
C GLN A 311 -12.74 17.72 7.49
N GLU A 312 -12.23 17.18 6.39
CA GLU A 312 -10.95 17.56 5.79
C GLU A 312 -11.07 18.67 4.75
N GLY A 313 -12.26 19.28 4.61
CA GLY A 313 -12.49 20.49 3.82
C GLY A 313 -12.97 20.25 2.39
N TYR A 314 -13.29 19.01 2.02
CA TYR A 314 -13.79 18.69 0.69
C TYR A 314 -15.32 18.78 0.64
N SER A 315 -15.85 19.58 -0.29
CA SER A 315 -17.29 19.68 -0.53
C SER A 315 -17.82 18.41 -1.18
N GLY A 316 -18.89 17.84 -0.64
CA GLY A 316 -19.50 16.66 -1.21
C GLY A 316 -20.56 16.05 -0.34
N TRP A 317 -21.09 14.95 -0.81
CA TRP A 317 -22.17 14.21 -0.15
C TRP A 317 -22.11 12.75 -0.56
N GLY A 318 -22.91 11.91 0.09
CA GLY A 318 -23.10 10.55 -0.33
C GLY A 318 -24.54 10.11 -0.10
N PHE A 319 -24.91 9.06 -0.80
CA PHE A 319 -26.21 8.45 -0.62
C PHE A 319 -26.13 6.94 -0.62
N ASP A 320 -27.09 6.34 0.07
CA ASP A 320 -27.28 4.91 0.14
C ASP A 320 -28.78 4.61 0.15
N ALA A 321 -29.17 3.43 -0.34
CA ALA A 321 -30.56 2.99 -0.30
C ALA A 321 -31.10 2.90 1.14
N ARG A 322 -30.22 2.76 2.14
CA ARG A 322 -30.60 2.69 3.55
C ARG A 322 -29.69 3.55 4.43
N ALA A 323 -30.31 4.35 5.30
CA ALA A 323 -29.58 5.03 6.37
C ALA A 323 -29.03 3.99 7.38
N ARG A 324 -27.78 4.17 7.81
CA ARG A 324 -27.14 3.35 8.84
C ARG A 324 -27.17 4.05 10.20
N LYS A 325 -26.90 3.31 11.28
CA LYS A 325 -26.96 3.83 12.66
C LYS A 325 -25.95 4.96 12.88
N SER A 326 -24.77 4.79 12.31
CA SER A 326 -23.67 5.75 12.26
C SER A 326 -24.03 7.10 11.65
N TRP A 327 -25.06 7.20 10.79
CA TRP A 327 -25.45 8.47 10.17
C TRP A 327 -25.89 9.52 11.18
N ALA A 328 -26.42 9.10 12.34
CA ALA A 328 -26.76 10.03 13.42
C ALA A 328 -25.55 10.84 13.92
N LYS A 329 -24.33 10.27 13.80
CA LYS A 329 -23.07 10.93 14.16
C LYS A 329 -22.42 11.67 12.98
N TYR A 330 -22.53 11.10 11.79
CA TYR A 330 -21.75 11.53 10.62
C TYR A 330 -22.49 12.48 9.67
N LYS A 331 -23.82 12.55 9.77
CA LYS A 331 -24.60 13.47 8.94
C LYS A 331 -24.26 14.91 9.32
N THR A 332 -23.85 15.68 8.33
CA THR A 332 -23.65 17.13 8.43
C THR A 332 -24.61 17.83 7.48
N CYS A 333 -24.92 19.10 7.73
CA CYS A 333 -25.73 19.92 6.83
C CYS A 333 -24.90 21.10 6.35
N HIS A 334 -24.78 21.25 5.04
CA HIS A 334 -24.07 22.36 4.41
C HIS A 334 -24.97 23.02 3.37
N ALA A 335 -25.12 24.35 3.44
CA ALA A 335 -26.01 25.12 2.57
C ALA A 335 -27.45 24.55 2.46
N GLY A 336 -27.99 24.04 3.58
CA GLY A 336 -29.34 23.47 3.63
C GLY A 336 -29.49 22.07 3.03
N ARG A 337 -28.38 21.40 2.69
CA ARG A 337 -28.38 20.01 2.19
C ARG A 337 -27.64 19.09 3.15
N ASP A 338 -28.26 17.95 3.44
CA ASP A 338 -27.63 16.87 4.21
C ASP A 338 -26.49 16.23 3.40
N SER A 339 -25.35 15.99 4.05
CA SER A 339 -24.21 15.30 3.46
C SER A 339 -24.45 13.80 3.27
N LEU A 340 -25.42 13.22 3.98
CA LEU A 340 -25.80 11.81 3.89
C LEU A 340 -27.30 11.69 3.61
N GLN A 341 -27.66 11.11 2.47
CA GLN A 341 -29.04 11.08 1.99
C GLN A 341 -29.51 9.65 1.70
N ARG A 342 -30.73 9.32 2.13
CA ARG A 342 -31.33 8.02 1.82
C ARG A 342 -31.95 8.10 0.43
N LEU A 343 -31.24 7.63 -0.59
CA LEU A 343 -31.69 7.61 -1.98
C LEU A 343 -31.36 6.26 -2.63
N VAL A 344 -32.26 5.78 -3.48
CA VAL A 344 -32.04 4.63 -4.34
C VAL A 344 -31.56 5.13 -5.70
N LEU A 345 -30.43 4.60 -6.18
CA LEU A 345 -29.97 4.87 -7.53
C LEU A 345 -30.87 4.15 -8.54
N LEU A 346 -31.48 4.89 -9.45
CA LEU A 346 -32.18 4.36 -10.61
C LEU A 346 -31.72 5.14 -11.84
N PRO A 347 -30.66 4.69 -12.54
CA PRO A 347 -30.12 5.41 -13.68
C PRO A 347 -31.19 5.65 -14.75
N ASP A 348 -31.20 6.83 -15.38
CA ASP A 348 -32.15 7.14 -16.47
C ASP A 348 -32.01 6.19 -17.67
N ALA A 349 -30.85 5.55 -17.83
CA ALA A 349 -30.60 4.51 -18.83
C ALA A 349 -31.35 3.18 -18.54
N VAL A 350 -31.94 3.01 -17.36
CA VAL A 350 -32.77 1.84 -17.04
C VAL A 350 -34.17 2.02 -17.61
N ALA A 351 -34.56 1.13 -18.52
CA ALA A 351 -35.90 1.14 -19.11
C ALA A 351 -37.00 1.02 -18.05
N ARG A 352 -37.99 1.92 -18.13
CA ARG A 352 -39.20 1.83 -17.30
C ARG A 352 -40.18 0.84 -17.94
N PRO A 353 -40.79 -0.07 -17.16
CA PRO A 353 -41.81 -0.95 -17.68
C PRO A 353 -43.04 -0.13 -18.11
N PRO A 354 -43.74 -0.55 -19.17
CA PRO A 354 -45.00 0.09 -19.55
C PRO A 354 -46.04 -0.06 -18.43
N PRO A 355 -47.00 0.87 -18.31
CA PRO A 355 -48.06 0.78 -17.31
C PRO A 355 -48.83 -0.54 -17.47
N ALA A 356 -48.87 -1.35 -16.41
CA ALA A 356 -49.76 -2.50 -16.35
C ALA A 356 -51.13 -2.02 -15.87
N ASP A 357 -52.21 -2.36 -16.60
CA ASP A 357 -53.59 -1.99 -16.25
C ASP A 357 -53.81 -0.48 -16.04
N GLY A 358 -53.06 0.36 -16.75
CA GLY A 358 -53.19 1.83 -16.67
C GLY A 358 -52.67 2.45 -15.36
N GLN A 359 -52.05 1.67 -14.47
CA GLN A 359 -51.37 2.17 -13.28
C GLN A 359 -49.86 2.29 -13.52
N GLU A 360 -49.32 3.48 -13.33
CA GLU A 360 -47.88 3.68 -13.28
C GLU A 360 -47.28 2.89 -12.11
N PRO A 361 -46.07 2.31 -12.28
CA PRO A 361 -45.37 1.69 -11.17
C PRO A 361 -45.17 2.72 -10.06
N ALA A 362 -45.74 2.47 -8.87
CA ALA A 362 -45.60 3.36 -7.72
C ALA A 362 -44.13 3.47 -7.30
N LEU A 363 -43.47 4.55 -7.72
CA LEU A 363 -42.13 4.98 -7.35
C LEU A 363 -42.25 6.28 -6.55
N ASP A 364 -41.65 6.29 -5.37
CA ASP A 364 -41.46 7.54 -4.63
C ASP A 364 -40.26 8.28 -5.23
N LEU A 365 -40.53 9.19 -6.17
CA LEU A 365 -39.49 9.98 -6.84
C LEU A 365 -38.65 10.82 -5.87
N SER A 366 -39.16 11.12 -4.68
CA SER A 366 -38.38 11.86 -3.66
C SER A 366 -37.24 11.04 -3.05
N GLN A 367 -37.26 9.71 -3.23
CA GLN A 367 -36.26 8.78 -2.73
C GLN A 367 -35.34 8.23 -3.84
N ILE A 368 -35.38 8.82 -5.04
CA ILE A 368 -34.64 8.32 -6.19
C ILE A 368 -33.59 9.33 -6.62
N HIS A 369 -32.40 8.83 -6.95
CA HIS A 369 -31.40 9.58 -7.70
C HIS A 369 -31.25 8.95 -9.09
N ASN A 370 -31.29 9.76 -10.14
CA ASN A 370 -31.24 9.28 -11.53
C ASN A 370 -29.82 9.02 -12.06
N GLY A 371 -28.81 9.24 -11.22
CA GLY A 371 -27.40 9.03 -11.56
C GLY A 371 -26.77 10.13 -12.43
N ALA A 372 -27.50 11.24 -12.69
CA ALA A 372 -26.94 12.41 -13.34
C ALA A 372 -26.26 13.31 -12.29
N PHE A 373 -24.98 13.59 -12.49
CA PHE A 373 -24.21 14.49 -11.63
C PHE A 373 -23.73 15.71 -12.42
N ALA A 374 -23.41 16.80 -11.72
CA ALA A 374 -22.83 17.97 -12.37
C ALA A 374 -21.47 17.62 -12.97
N LYS A 375 -21.18 18.13 -14.17
CA LYS A 375 -19.92 17.88 -14.88
C LYS A 375 -18.70 18.10 -13.98
N GLY A 376 -17.79 17.12 -13.99
CA GLY A 376 -16.57 17.15 -13.19
C GLY A 376 -16.73 16.71 -11.74
N THR A 377 -17.95 16.50 -11.22
CA THR A 377 -18.15 15.94 -9.86
C THR A 377 -17.38 14.63 -9.74
N PHE A 378 -16.53 14.47 -8.73
CA PHE A 378 -15.77 13.24 -8.57
C PHE A 378 -16.66 12.13 -7.97
N ILE A 379 -16.86 11.03 -8.69
CA ILE A 379 -17.69 9.92 -8.24
C ILE A 379 -16.83 8.93 -7.45
N VAL A 380 -17.18 8.69 -6.19
CA VAL A 380 -16.61 7.66 -5.34
C VAL A 380 -17.58 6.49 -5.28
N SER A 381 -17.06 5.29 -5.46
CA SER A 381 -17.79 4.03 -5.37
C SER A 381 -17.00 3.10 -4.46
N ASN A 382 -17.07 3.37 -3.16
CA ASN A 382 -16.32 2.64 -2.14
C ASN A 382 -17.07 1.37 -1.73
N HIS A 383 -16.64 0.20 -2.22
CA HIS A 383 -17.29 -1.07 -1.92
C HIS A 383 -18.81 -1.03 -2.19
N ALA A 384 -19.23 -0.36 -3.27
CA ALA A 384 -20.63 0.02 -3.52
C ALA A 384 -21.55 -1.11 -4.05
N ASP A 385 -21.24 -2.37 -3.72
CA ASP A 385 -22.04 -3.56 -4.06
C ASP A 385 -22.54 -3.58 -5.52
N GLU A 386 -23.88 -3.52 -5.70
CA GLU A 386 -24.60 -3.55 -6.99
C GLU A 386 -24.29 -2.34 -7.88
N LEU A 387 -23.72 -1.26 -7.34
CA LEU A 387 -23.41 -0.03 -8.06
C LEU A 387 -22.02 -0.02 -8.70
N THR A 388 -21.18 -0.99 -8.35
CA THR A 388 -19.83 -1.15 -8.92
C THR A 388 -19.85 -1.12 -10.47
N PRO A 389 -20.63 -1.95 -11.18
CA PRO A 389 -20.65 -1.93 -12.66
C PRO A 389 -21.28 -0.66 -13.25
N TRP A 390 -22.15 0.03 -12.49
CA TRP A 390 -22.77 1.28 -12.92
C TRP A 390 -21.81 2.48 -12.85
N THR A 391 -20.80 2.42 -11.99
CA THR A 391 -19.90 3.56 -11.72
C THR A 391 -19.28 4.17 -12.99
N PRO A 392 -18.61 3.40 -13.89
CA PRO A 392 -18.03 3.97 -15.11
C PRO A 392 -19.07 4.48 -16.11
N ILE A 393 -20.28 3.92 -16.12
CA ILE A 393 -21.39 4.35 -16.99
C ILE A 393 -21.89 5.72 -16.52
N LEU A 394 -22.18 5.86 -15.23
CA LEU A 394 -22.63 7.12 -14.63
C LEU A 394 -21.57 8.23 -14.76
N ALA A 395 -20.30 7.87 -14.57
CA ALA A 395 -19.16 8.76 -14.80
C ALA A 395 -19.08 9.26 -16.24
N THR A 396 -19.39 8.39 -17.21
CA THR A 396 -19.41 8.77 -18.63
C THR A 396 -20.55 9.72 -18.93
N LEU A 397 -21.77 9.36 -18.52
CA LEU A 397 -22.98 10.16 -18.72
C LEU A 397 -22.90 11.54 -18.02
N SER A 398 -22.22 11.62 -16.88
CA SER A 398 -22.06 12.87 -16.12
C SER A 398 -20.81 13.67 -16.48
N GLU A 399 -19.99 13.21 -17.43
CA GLU A 399 -18.68 13.80 -17.74
C GLU A 399 -17.79 13.99 -16.48
N SER A 400 -17.76 12.95 -15.64
CA SER A 400 -17.20 13.00 -14.29
C SER A 400 -16.06 12.00 -14.11
N PRO A 401 -14.94 12.37 -13.46
CA PRO A 401 -13.94 11.39 -13.05
C PRO A 401 -14.50 10.50 -11.94
N PHE A 402 -13.93 9.29 -11.79
CA PHE A 402 -14.39 8.36 -10.76
C PHE A 402 -13.28 7.51 -10.16
N ILE A 403 -13.51 7.02 -8.94
CA ILE A 403 -12.83 5.87 -8.38
C ILE A 403 -13.86 4.81 -7.99
N MET A 404 -13.55 3.54 -8.24
CA MET A 404 -14.33 2.41 -7.73
C MET A 404 -13.45 1.37 -7.05
N ILE A 405 -13.96 0.79 -5.97
CA ILE A 405 -13.31 -0.28 -5.21
C ILE A 405 -14.26 -1.49 -5.20
N PRO A 406 -14.14 -2.43 -6.15
CA PRO A 406 -15.08 -3.55 -6.27
C PRO A 406 -15.05 -4.49 -5.06
N CYS A 407 -16.22 -4.81 -4.51
CA CYS A 407 -16.38 -5.74 -3.39
C CYS A 407 -17.20 -6.98 -3.75
N CYS A 408 -18.31 -6.79 -4.46
CA CYS A 408 -19.32 -7.79 -4.75
C CYS A 408 -19.59 -7.84 -6.26
N SER A 409 -19.91 -9.02 -6.76
CA SER A 409 -20.09 -9.26 -8.19
C SER A 409 -21.57 -9.31 -8.53
N HIS A 410 -22.06 -8.25 -9.17
CA HIS A 410 -23.44 -8.10 -9.63
C HIS A 410 -23.46 -7.69 -11.10
N THR A 411 -24.53 -8.06 -11.83
CA THR A 411 -24.83 -7.53 -13.16
C THR A 411 -25.34 -6.09 -13.09
N LEU A 412 -25.47 -5.42 -14.24
CA LEU A 412 -26.19 -4.13 -14.33
C LEU A 412 -27.67 -4.25 -13.92
N GLY A 413 -28.25 -5.44 -14.01
CA GLY A 413 -29.59 -5.77 -13.49
C GLY A 413 -29.69 -5.93 -11.97
N GLY A 414 -28.55 -5.90 -11.25
CA GLY A 414 -28.48 -6.08 -9.79
C GLY A 414 -28.46 -7.54 -9.32
N GLN A 415 -28.45 -8.52 -10.23
CA GLN A 415 -28.37 -9.93 -9.85
C GLN A 415 -26.94 -10.35 -9.55
N LYS A 416 -26.76 -11.26 -8.59
CA LYS A 416 -25.44 -11.87 -8.33
C LYS A 416 -24.90 -12.53 -9.58
N HIS A 417 -23.66 -12.21 -9.91
CA HIS A 417 -23.00 -12.66 -11.13
C HIS A 417 -21.65 -13.27 -10.80
N ARG A 418 -21.20 -14.25 -11.59
CA ARG A 418 -19.80 -14.71 -11.55
C ARG A 418 -19.10 -14.17 -12.79
N ALA A 419 -18.26 -13.16 -12.58
CA ALA A 419 -17.48 -12.54 -13.64
C ALA A 419 -16.66 -13.59 -14.43
N PRO A 420 -16.49 -13.40 -15.74
CA PRO A 420 -15.71 -14.29 -16.59
C PRO A 420 -14.24 -14.34 -16.16
N LEU A 421 -13.50 -15.33 -16.69
CA LEU A 421 -12.05 -15.40 -16.47
C LEU A 421 -11.37 -14.13 -16.99
N PRO A 422 -10.28 -13.67 -16.34
CA PRO A 422 -9.56 -12.48 -16.78
C PRO A 422 -9.07 -12.63 -18.23
N ARG A 423 -9.04 -11.52 -18.96
CA ARG A 423 -8.54 -11.47 -20.35
C ARG A 423 -7.07 -11.89 -20.42
N ASP A 424 -6.29 -11.45 -19.44
CA ASP A 424 -4.89 -11.84 -19.25
C ASP A 424 -4.78 -13.15 -18.47
N ARG A 425 -4.33 -14.20 -19.15
CA ARG A 425 -4.19 -15.55 -18.59
C ARG A 425 -3.09 -15.68 -17.54
N THR A 426 -2.21 -14.68 -17.41
CA THR A 426 -1.18 -14.65 -16.36
C THR A 426 -1.73 -14.16 -15.02
N LYS A 427 -2.88 -13.47 -15.03
CA LYS A 427 -3.56 -13.00 -13.81
C LYS A 427 -4.17 -14.17 -13.02
N SER A 428 -4.40 -13.93 -11.73
CA SER A 428 -5.09 -14.88 -10.85
C SER A 428 -6.49 -15.20 -11.39
N GLN A 429 -6.88 -16.48 -11.34
CA GLN A 429 -8.24 -16.93 -11.67
C GLN A 429 -9.19 -16.89 -10.45
N SER A 430 -8.83 -16.14 -9.41
CA SER A 430 -9.70 -15.94 -8.25
C SER A 430 -10.96 -15.16 -8.65
N THR A 431 -12.07 -15.42 -7.98
CA THR A 431 -13.35 -14.70 -8.20
C THR A 431 -13.19 -13.19 -8.08
N TYR A 432 -12.30 -12.72 -7.20
CA TYR A 432 -12.04 -11.29 -7.08
C TYR A 432 -11.28 -10.72 -8.28
N SER A 433 -10.24 -11.42 -8.76
CA SER A 433 -9.51 -11.01 -9.96
C SER A 433 -10.41 -10.98 -11.20
N CYS A 434 -11.31 -11.96 -11.34
CA CYS A 434 -12.35 -11.94 -12.38
C CYS A 434 -13.24 -10.69 -12.30
N LEU A 435 -13.72 -10.35 -11.09
CA LEU A 435 -14.57 -9.16 -10.88
C LEU A 435 -13.83 -7.86 -11.24
N VAL A 436 -12.58 -7.73 -10.82
CA VAL A 436 -11.76 -6.55 -11.12
C VAL A 436 -11.55 -6.41 -12.62
N ASP A 437 -11.17 -7.48 -13.33
CA ASP A 437 -10.94 -7.44 -14.77
C ASP A 437 -12.24 -7.14 -15.55
N TRP A 438 -13.37 -7.68 -15.09
CA TRP A 438 -14.68 -7.41 -15.66
C TRP A 438 -15.10 -5.94 -15.48
N ALA A 439 -14.97 -5.39 -14.26
CA ALA A 439 -15.28 -3.98 -14.01
C ALA A 439 -14.35 -3.02 -14.78
N ALA A 440 -13.07 -3.36 -14.93
CA ALA A 440 -12.13 -2.61 -15.78
C ALA A 440 -12.59 -2.61 -17.24
N GLN A 441 -13.06 -3.76 -17.75
CA GLN A 441 -13.53 -3.88 -19.13
C GLN A 441 -14.79 -3.03 -19.40
N ILE A 442 -15.71 -2.91 -18.43
CA ILE A 442 -16.84 -1.97 -18.53
C ILE A 442 -16.31 -0.53 -18.63
N ALA A 443 -15.35 -0.15 -17.79
CA ALA A 443 -14.78 1.20 -17.81
C ALA A 443 -14.04 1.52 -19.12
N GLU A 444 -13.27 0.58 -19.66
CA GLU A 444 -12.62 0.72 -20.96
C GLU A 444 -13.64 0.89 -22.10
N ASP A 445 -14.71 0.10 -22.11
CA ASP A 445 -15.77 0.24 -23.12
C ASP A 445 -16.50 1.58 -23.00
N CYS A 446 -16.64 2.09 -21.76
CA CYS A 446 -17.13 3.43 -21.45
C CYS A 446 -16.15 4.56 -21.86
N GLY A 447 -15.02 4.24 -22.51
CA GLY A 447 -14.08 5.23 -23.03
C GLY A 447 -13.08 5.77 -22.01
N TRP A 448 -12.81 5.04 -20.91
CA TRP A 448 -11.84 5.44 -19.90
C TRP A 448 -10.48 4.77 -20.09
N VAL A 449 -9.41 5.51 -19.78
CA VAL A 449 -8.12 4.91 -19.45
C VAL A 449 -8.19 4.49 -17.98
N VAL A 450 -8.18 3.17 -17.73
CA VAL A 450 -8.31 2.62 -16.38
C VAL A 450 -6.94 2.57 -15.71
N GLU A 451 -6.74 3.43 -14.70
CA GLU A 451 -5.61 3.33 -13.78
C GLU A 451 -5.99 2.39 -12.63
N THR A 452 -5.05 1.59 -12.14
CA THR A 452 -5.30 0.61 -11.06
C THR A 452 -4.32 0.83 -9.91
N GLU A 453 -4.81 0.94 -8.69
CA GLU A 453 -4.01 1.04 -7.46
C GLU A 453 -4.37 -0.09 -6.49
N MET A 454 -3.35 -0.67 -5.85
CA MET A 454 -3.55 -1.65 -4.78
C MET A 454 -3.52 -0.91 -3.44
N LEU A 455 -4.68 -0.52 -2.93
CA LEU A 455 -4.78 0.32 -1.74
C LEU A 455 -4.14 -0.36 -0.51
N ARG A 456 -3.46 0.45 0.32
CA ARG A 456 -2.84 0.03 1.58
C ARG A 456 -3.86 0.08 2.74
N ILE A 457 -4.95 -0.65 2.58
CA ILE A 457 -6.05 -0.76 3.55
C ILE A 457 -6.14 -2.18 4.13
N PRO A 458 -6.72 -2.37 5.33
CA PRO A 458 -6.92 -3.69 5.94
C PRO A 458 -8.07 -4.50 5.29
N SER A 459 -8.06 -4.59 3.96
CA SER A 459 -9.06 -5.28 3.15
C SER A 459 -8.43 -6.24 2.16
N THR A 460 -9.04 -7.40 1.94
CA THR A 460 -8.68 -8.29 0.83
C THR A 460 -9.27 -7.83 -0.51
N ARG A 461 -10.14 -6.81 -0.48
CA ARG A 461 -10.79 -6.21 -1.64
C ARG A 461 -10.22 -4.80 -1.89
N ASN A 462 -8.91 -4.71 -2.04
CA ASN A 462 -8.18 -3.44 -2.02
C ASN A 462 -7.78 -2.89 -3.40
N THR A 463 -8.26 -3.49 -4.50
CA THR A 463 -8.03 -2.95 -5.84
C THR A 463 -8.95 -1.76 -6.10
N ALA A 464 -8.37 -0.57 -6.26
CA ALA A 464 -9.06 0.62 -6.73
C ALA A 464 -8.82 0.82 -8.23
N MET A 465 -9.87 1.20 -8.96
CA MET A 465 -9.81 1.59 -10.37
C MET A 465 -10.20 3.05 -10.52
N LEU A 466 -9.37 3.83 -11.20
CA LEU A 466 -9.50 5.28 -11.38
C LEU A 466 -9.70 5.61 -12.85
N GLY A 467 -10.80 6.31 -13.16
CA GLY A 467 -11.05 6.91 -14.45
C GLY A 467 -10.97 8.43 -14.37
N ARG A 468 -9.86 9.01 -14.83
CA ARG A 468 -9.65 10.47 -14.90
C ARG A 468 -9.19 10.96 -16.27
N ARG A 469 -8.90 10.03 -17.19
CA ARG A 469 -8.48 10.30 -18.58
C ARG A 469 -9.34 9.46 -19.52
N ARG A 470 -9.67 10.03 -20.67
CA ARG A 470 -10.51 9.38 -21.68
C ARG A 470 -9.70 8.88 -22.87
N THR A 471 -10.18 7.81 -23.50
CA THR A 471 -9.69 7.31 -24.80
C THR A 471 -10.47 7.88 -25.98
N ARG A 472 -11.69 8.37 -25.74
CA ARG A 472 -12.61 9.00 -26.71
C ARG A 472 -13.56 9.95 -25.98
N ASP A 473 -14.24 10.83 -26.72
CA ASP A 473 -15.22 11.72 -26.10
C ASP A 473 -16.36 10.90 -25.46
N GLY A 474 -16.88 11.34 -24.31
CA GLY A 474 -17.99 10.66 -23.64
C GLY A 474 -19.27 10.61 -24.50
N GLN A 475 -19.47 11.60 -25.37
CA GLN A 475 -20.61 11.66 -26.31
C GLN A 475 -20.50 10.63 -27.45
N GLU A 476 -19.30 10.13 -27.74
CA GLU A 476 -19.05 9.11 -28.77
C GLU A 476 -19.26 7.68 -28.24
N VAL A 477 -19.51 7.52 -26.95
CA VAL A 477 -19.69 6.21 -26.33
C VAL A 477 -21.13 5.74 -26.49
N ASP A 478 -21.31 4.60 -27.15
CA ASP A 478 -22.60 3.90 -27.25
C ASP A 478 -22.95 3.24 -25.89
N ILE A 479 -23.54 4.03 -24.99
CA ILE A 479 -23.92 3.57 -23.64
C ILE A 479 -24.95 2.45 -23.69
N ASP A 480 -25.91 2.50 -24.62
CA ASP A 480 -26.91 1.44 -24.78
C ASP A 480 -26.26 0.14 -25.23
N GLY A 481 -25.31 0.22 -26.18
CA GLY A 481 -24.49 -0.92 -26.61
C GLY A 481 -23.63 -1.50 -25.48
N VAL A 482 -23.04 -0.65 -24.63
CA VAL A 482 -22.33 -1.09 -23.42
C VAL A 482 -23.28 -1.82 -22.48
N ILE A 483 -24.43 -1.23 -22.14
CA ILE A 483 -25.41 -1.85 -21.25
C ILE A 483 -25.87 -3.20 -21.80
N ALA A 484 -26.18 -3.29 -23.10
CA ALA A 484 -26.57 -4.53 -23.76
C ALA A 484 -25.45 -5.58 -23.72
N LYS A 485 -24.19 -5.20 -23.98
CA LYS A 485 -23.01 -6.09 -23.91
C LYS A 485 -22.85 -6.75 -22.54
N TYR A 486 -23.21 -6.05 -21.46
CA TYR A 486 -23.06 -6.51 -20.08
C TYR A 486 -24.34 -7.10 -19.47
N GLY A 487 -25.28 -7.54 -20.30
CA GLY A 487 -26.47 -8.31 -19.88
C GLY A 487 -27.72 -7.46 -19.61
N GLY A 488 -27.68 -6.16 -19.91
CA GLY A 488 -28.83 -5.26 -19.77
C GLY A 488 -29.21 -4.95 -18.33
N THR A 489 -30.36 -4.28 -18.17
CA THR A 489 -30.85 -3.77 -16.88
C THR A 489 -32.10 -4.50 -16.40
N GLU A 490 -32.35 -5.70 -16.92
CA GLU A 490 -33.57 -6.46 -16.61
C GLU A 490 -33.69 -6.69 -15.10
N GLY A 491 -34.87 -6.39 -14.55
CA GLY A 491 -35.14 -6.50 -13.11
C GLY A 491 -34.64 -5.34 -12.24
N TYR A 492 -33.74 -4.48 -12.73
CA TYR A 492 -33.17 -3.39 -11.91
C TYR A 492 -34.25 -2.40 -11.44
N PHE A 493 -35.14 -1.99 -12.35
CA PHE A 493 -36.25 -1.09 -12.02
C PHE A 493 -37.15 -1.65 -10.91
N ALA A 494 -37.52 -2.94 -11.00
CA ALA A 494 -38.36 -3.58 -9.99
C ALA A 494 -37.65 -3.69 -8.64
N SER A 495 -36.35 -3.97 -8.65
CA SER A 495 -35.50 -3.99 -7.44
C SER A 495 -35.42 -2.60 -6.79
N ALA A 496 -35.17 -1.55 -7.57
CA ALA A 496 -35.14 -0.17 -7.10
C ALA A 496 -36.50 0.27 -6.51
N ALA A 497 -37.59 0.00 -7.22
CA ALA A 497 -38.95 0.30 -6.76
C ALA A 497 -39.33 -0.43 -5.45
N LYS A 498 -38.76 -1.61 -5.21
CA LYS A 498 -38.96 -2.34 -3.95
C LYS A 498 -38.19 -1.70 -2.79
N LEU A 499 -37.00 -1.17 -3.05
CA LEU A 499 -36.18 -0.49 -2.04
C LEU A 499 -36.84 0.80 -1.53
N THR A 500 -37.49 1.57 -2.40
CA THR A 500 -38.20 2.81 -2.01
C THR A 500 -39.44 2.54 -1.14
N LYS A 501 -40.01 1.32 -1.19
CA LYS A 501 -41.20 0.94 -0.39
C LYS A 501 -40.88 0.35 0.97
N THR A 502 -39.63 -0.06 1.20
CA THR A 502 -39.29 -0.84 2.39
C THR A 502 -38.88 0.10 3.54
N GLU A 503 -39.84 0.57 4.33
CA GLU A 503 -39.59 1.41 5.53
C GLU A 503 -39.01 0.66 6.75
N LYS A 504 -38.51 -0.57 6.61
CA LYS A 504 -38.00 -1.31 7.78
C LYS A 504 -36.64 -0.75 8.22
N GLY A 505 -36.70 0.25 9.11
CA GLY A 505 -35.62 0.62 10.01
C GLY A 505 -35.16 -0.60 10.82
N HIS A 506 -33.85 -0.74 10.96
CA HIS A 506 -33.19 -1.75 11.78
C HIS A 506 -32.74 -1.18 13.11
#